data_AF-A0A5R9EAB2-F1
#
_entry.id   AF-A0A5R9EAB2-F1
#
_cell.length_a   1.000
_cell.length_b   1.000
_cell.length_c   1.000
_cell.angle_alpha   90.00
_cell.angle_beta   90.00
_cell.angle_gamma   90.00
#
_symmetry.space_group_name_H-M   'P 1'
#
loop_
_entity.id
_entity.type
_entity.pdbx_description
1 polymer ?
#
loop_
_entity_poly.entity_id
_entity_poly.type
_entity_poly.pdbx_seq_one_letter_code
_entity_poly.pdbx_strand_id
1 'polypeptide(L)' 'MRNRRRPPPCSSLGLPHGLMRARPYVLGWRCELHTPAAEKGRPESPPGPGWPIHRQQLDPETPSPDGQEMPS' A
#
# COMPACT_ATOMS: atom_id res chain seq x y z
N MET A 1 -8.36 -21.84 13.73
CA MET A 1 -7.00 -21.30 13.43
C MET A 1 -6.98 -20.87 11.97
N ARG A 2 -6.89 -19.57 11.65
CA ARG A 2 -6.84 -19.11 10.24
C ARG A 2 -5.47 -19.46 9.68
N ASN A 3 -5.43 -20.48 8.83
CA ASN A 3 -4.22 -20.99 8.20
C ASN A 3 -3.58 -19.83 7.42
N ARG A 4 -2.50 -19.22 7.94
CA ARG A 4 -1.74 -18.13 7.27
C ARG A 4 -0.93 -18.73 6.13
N ARG A 5 -1.60 -19.38 5.18
CA ARG A 5 -0.93 -19.91 4.00
C ARG A 5 -0.28 -18.73 3.29
N ARG A 6 1.01 -18.86 3.03
CA ARG A 6 1.78 -17.88 2.26
C ARG A 6 1.01 -17.63 0.96
N PRO A 7 0.84 -16.37 0.54
CA PRO A 7 0.27 -16.07 -0.78
C PRO A 7 1.02 -16.89 -1.84
N PRO A 8 0.31 -17.54 -2.77
CA PRO A 8 0.95 -18.27 -3.85
C PRO A 8 1.75 -17.29 -4.75
N PRO A 9 2.70 -17.81 -5.55
CA PRO A 9 3.52 -16.99 -6.42
C PRO A 9 2.69 -16.32 -7.52
N CYS A 10 3.30 -15.34 -8.20
CA CYS A 10 2.70 -14.70 -9.35
C CYS A 10 2.46 -15.71 -10.48
N SER A 11 1.29 -15.64 -11.11
CA SER A 11 0.90 -16.50 -12.25
C SER A 11 1.43 -16.03 -13.61
N SER A 12 2.03 -14.83 -13.70
CA SER A 12 2.61 -14.32 -14.95
C SER A 12 3.94 -15.02 -15.26
N LEU A 13 4.14 -15.38 -16.53
CA LEU A 13 5.38 -15.95 -17.04
C LEU A 13 6.42 -14.88 -17.42
N GLY A 14 6.01 -13.61 -17.50
CA GLY A 14 6.91 -12.50 -17.82
C GLY A 14 7.91 -12.24 -16.70
N LEU A 15 9.13 -11.88 -17.06
CA LEU A 15 10.14 -11.31 -16.15
C LEU A 15 10.31 -9.82 -16.48
N PRO A 16 10.65 -8.97 -15.50
CA PRO A 16 10.93 -9.28 -14.09
C PRO A 16 9.67 -9.41 -13.21
N HIS A 17 9.78 -10.14 -12.09
CA HIS A 17 8.77 -10.17 -11.03
C HIS A 17 9.09 -9.18 -9.92
N GLY A 18 8.05 -8.70 -9.26
CA GLY A 18 8.17 -7.89 -8.06
C GLY A 18 8.56 -8.69 -6.82
N LEU A 19 9.21 -8.03 -5.86
CA LEU A 19 9.67 -8.64 -4.60
C LEU A 19 8.55 -8.70 -3.55
N MET A 20 7.49 -7.91 -3.71
CA MET A 20 6.35 -7.93 -2.79
C MET A 20 5.48 -9.20 -2.99
N ARG A 21 4.57 -9.42 -2.05
CA ARG A 21 3.60 -10.52 -2.11
C ARG A 21 2.66 -10.36 -3.30
N ALA A 22 2.27 -11.48 -3.91
CA ALA A 22 1.22 -11.48 -4.94
C ALA A 22 -0.16 -11.15 -4.33
N ARG A 23 -0.99 -10.45 -5.10
CA ARG A 23 -2.38 -10.10 -4.79
C ARG A 23 -3.32 -10.90 -5.71
N PRO A 24 -4.51 -11.31 -5.25
CA PRO A 24 -5.48 -11.98 -6.10
C PRO A 24 -6.13 -10.98 -7.08
N TYR A 25 -6.17 -11.34 -8.36
CA TYR A 25 -6.93 -10.67 -9.42
C TYR A 25 -7.77 -11.69 -10.18
N VAL A 26 -8.70 -11.22 -11.02
CA VAL A 26 -9.52 -12.07 -11.89
C VAL A 26 -8.65 -12.99 -12.78
N LEU A 27 -7.49 -12.51 -13.19
CA LEU A 27 -6.53 -13.23 -14.05
C LEU A 27 -5.56 -14.13 -13.27
N GLY A 28 -5.73 -14.28 -11.94
CA GLY A 28 -4.85 -15.04 -11.07
C GLY A 28 -4.05 -14.18 -10.09
N TRP A 29 -3.02 -14.77 -9.48
CA TRP A 29 -2.20 -14.09 -8.49
C TRP A 29 -1.14 -13.24 -9.17
N ARG A 30 -1.04 -11.95 -8.82
CA ARG A 30 -0.12 -11.04 -9.50
C ARG A 30 0.72 -10.22 -8.54
N CYS A 31 2.02 -10.11 -8.83
CA CYS A 31 2.91 -9.17 -8.16
C CYS A 31 2.67 -7.73 -8.64
N GLU A 32 3.30 -6.77 -7.98
CA GLU A 32 3.25 -5.34 -8.27
C GLU A 32 3.61 -4.99 -9.71
N LEU A 33 4.55 -5.73 -10.32
CA LEU A 33 4.95 -5.53 -11.72
C LEU A 33 3.96 -6.10 -12.75
N HIS A 34 3.09 -7.02 -12.33
CA HIS A 34 2.14 -7.70 -13.22
C HIS A 34 0.70 -7.29 -12.95
N THR A 35 0.43 -6.23 -12.18
CA THR A 35 -0.95 -5.77 -12.01
C THR A 35 -1.59 -5.45 -13.37
N PRO A 36 -2.92 -5.58 -13.52
CA PRO A 36 -3.59 -5.24 -14.78
C PRO A 36 -3.34 -3.79 -15.23
N ALA A 37 -3.02 -2.88 -14.30
CA ALA A 37 -2.59 -1.52 -14.60
C ALA A 37 -1.17 -1.49 -15.16
N ALA A 38 -0.22 -2.16 -14.49
CA ALA A 38 1.18 -2.24 -14.93
C ALA A 38 1.33 -2.88 -16.31
N GLU A 39 0.60 -3.96 -16.60
CA GLU A 39 0.59 -4.60 -17.94
C GLU A 39 0.05 -3.66 -19.04
N LYS A 40 -0.79 -2.69 -18.67
CA LYS A 40 -1.30 -1.66 -19.58
C LYS A 40 -0.44 -0.40 -19.61
N GLY A 41 0.73 -0.41 -18.96
CA GLY A 41 1.60 0.77 -18.83
C GLY A 41 0.99 1.91 -18.02
N ARG A 42 0.00 1.62 -17.17
CA ARG A 42 -0.66 2.62 -16.30
C ARG A 42 0.01 2.63 -14.92
N PRO A 43 0.10 3.80 -14.28
CA PRO A 43 0.59 3.89 -12.90
C PRO A 43 -0.33 3.14 -11.93
N GLU A 44 0.20 2.82 -10.74
CA GLU A 44 -0.61 2.27 -9.64
C GLU A 44 -1.71 3.27 -9.26
N SER A 45 -2.94 2.78 -9.07
CA SER A 45 -4.05 3.62 -8.63
C SER A 45 -3.72 4.21 -7.25
N PRO A 46 -3.93 5.53 -7.05
CA PRO A 46 -3.75 6.11 -5.74
C PRO A 46 -4.68 5.43 -4.73
N PRO A 47 -4.28 5.38 -3.45
CA PRO A 47 -5.16 4.88 -2.42
C PRO A 47 -6.47 5.68 -2.41
N GLY A 48 -7.59 4.99 -2.21
CA GLY A 48 -8.91 5.62 -2.20
C GLY A 48 -9.09 6.62 -1.05
N PRO A 49 -10.10 7.50 -1.13
CA PRO A 49 -10.45 8.39 -0.02
C PRO A 49 -10.72 7.58 1.26
N GLY A 50 -10.06 7.96 2.36
CA GLY A 50 -10.06 7.21 3.63
C GLY A 50 -8.76 6.44 3.95
N TRP A 51 -7.68 6.70 3.20
CA TRP A 51 -6.36 6.13 3.46
C TRP A 51 -5.44 7.16 4.14
N PRO A 52 -4.64 6.80 5.16
CA PRO A 52 -4.57 5.49 5.82
C PRO A 52 -5.73 5.26 6.82
N ILE A 53 -6.21 4.01 6.89
CA ILE A 53 -7.27 3.57 7.82
C ILE A 53 -6.77 3.55 9.27
N HIS A 54 -5.48 3.31 9.44
CA HIS A 54 -4.77 3.44 10.71
C HIS A 54 -4.53 4.93 10.97
N ARG A 55 -5.21 5.44 11.99
CA ARG A 55 -4.88 6.70 12.65
C ARG A 55 -3.37 6.72 12.84
N GLN A 56 -2.70 7.75 12.33
CA GLN A 56 -1.38 8.09 12.84
C GLN A 56 -1.58 8.22 14.35
N GLN A 57 -1.01 7.30 15.10
CA GLN A 57 -0.92 7.46 16.54
C GLN A 57 -0.06 8.71 16.66
N LEU A 58 -0.68 9.88 16.82
CA LEU A 58 0.05 11.05 17.29
C LEU A 58 0.70 10.57 18.58
N ASP A 59 2.01 10.39 18.54
CA ASP A 59 2.83 10.49 19.72
C ASP A 59 2.31 11.67 20.56
N PRO A 60 2.03 11.49 21.87
CA PRO A 60 1.56 12.58 22.72
C PRO A 60 2.64 13.66 22.98
N GLU A 61 3.76 13.66 22.25
CA GLU A 61 4.88 14.58 22.42
C GLU A 61 5.13 15.49 21.21
N THR A 62 4.14 15.65 20.33
CA THR A 62 4.13 16.86 19.49
C THR A 62 3.35 17.94 20.25
N PRO A 63 4.01 18.88 20.96
CA PRO A 63 3.30 20.05 21.45
C PRO A 63 2.73 20.76 20.22
N SER A 64 1.41 20.88 20.17
CA SER A 64 0.74 21.85 19.31
C SER A 64 1.49 23.19 19.44
N PRO A 65 1.74 23.93 18.34
CA PRO A 65 2.06 25.34 18.46
C PRO A 65 0.80 26.04 18.98
N ASP A 66 0.58 25.94 20.30
CA ASP A 66 -0.31 26.79 21.06
C ASP A 66 0.19 28.22 20.91
N GLY A 67 -0.75 29.14 20.78
CA GLY A 67 -0.50 30.52 20.41
C GLY A 67 0.40 31.22 21.43
N GLN A 68 1.69 31.29 21.13
CA GLN A 68 2.55 32.33 21.68
C GLN A 68 2.25 33.65 20.93
N GLU A 69 1.18 34.30 21.38
CA GLU A 69 1.28 35.70 21.77
C GLU A 69 2.56 35.91 22.62
N MET A 70 3.06 37.15 22.63
CA MET A 70 4.04 37.75 23.54
C MET A 70 5.27 38.35 22.79
N PRO A 71 5.85 39.46 23.29
CA PRO A 71 5.61 40.80 22.75
C PRO A 71 6.96 41.48 22.41
N SER A 72 6.91 42.72 21.90
CA SER A 72 7.67 43.86 22.48
C SER A 72 7.34 45.17 21.77
#